data_AF-A0A930NZ71-F1
#
_entry.id   AF-A0A930NZ71-F1
#
_cell.length_a   1.000
_cell.length_b   1.000
_cell.length_c   1.000
_cell.angle_alpha   90.00
_cell.angle_beta   90.00
_cell.angle_gamma   90.00
#
_symmetry.space_group_name_H-M   'P 1'
#
loop_
_entity.id
_entity.type
_entity.pdbx_description
1 polymer ?
#
loop_
_entity_poly.entity_id
_entity_poly.type
_entity_poly.pdbx_seq_one_letter_code
_entity_poly.pdbx_strand_id
1 'polypeptide(L)'
;MIKHLYIIASLMLFLFVGCTKEDVDVDGDYKYVKTDTISVLSHKEDYFYPGTSIRSKNKGYVIVDKDMRKSVVSHIDGFDSIYEEGHEYLIIVKIYIPRYEMPDFYGSRYKFVSLISKK
;
A
#
# COMPACT_ATOMS: atom_id res chain seq x y z
N MET A 1 19.08 33.96 32.51
CA MET A 1 18.74 32.53 32.67
C MET A 1 17.40 32.11 32.05
N ILE A 2 16.75 32.92 31.20
CA ILE A 2 15.43 32.57 30.59
C ILE A 2 15.55 32.06 29.14
N LYS A 3 16.62 32.42 28.42
CA LYS A 3 16.81 32.06 26.99
C LYS A 3 17.10 30.57 26.75
N HIS A 4 17.80 29.90 27.66
CA HIS A 4 18.14 28.47 27.49
C HIS A 4 16.97 27.53 27.85
N LEU A 5 15.98 28.01 28.62
CA LEU A 5 14.80 27.21 28.99
C LEU A 5 13.88 26.96 27.77
N TYR A 6 13.78 27.95 26.87
CA TYR A 6 12.97 27.86 25.65
C TYR A 6 13.50 26.83 24.65
N ILE A 7 14.82 26.69 24.55
CA ILE A 7 15.45 25.75 23.61
C ILE A 7 15.21 24.30 24.07
N ILE A 8 15.29 24.05 25.38
CA ILE A 8 15.04 22.72 25.95
C ILE A 8 13.54 22.36 25.86
N ALA A 9 12.65 23.32 26.09
CA ALA A 9 11.20 23.13 25.92
C ALA A 9 10.81 22.89 24.45
N SER A 10 11.47 23.54 23.49
CA SER A 10 11.26 23.32 22.06
C SER A 10 11.79 21.97 21.57
N LEU A 11 12.84 21.43 22.19
CA LEU A 11 13.44 20.14 21.81
C LEU A 11 12.62 18.96 22.35
N MET A 12 11.99 19.11 23.52
CA MET A 12 11.06 18.12 24.07
C MET A 12 9.75 18.01 23.28
N LEU A 13 9.34 19.06 22.55
CA LEU A 13 8.14 19.02 21.72
C LEU A 13 8.26 18.07 20.52
N PHE A 14 9.48 17.78 20.06
CA PHE A 14 9.74 16.84 18.96
C PHE A 14 9.77 15.38 19.37
N LEU A 15 9.82 15.07 20.68
CA LEU A 15 9.79 13.68 21.17
C LEU A 15 8.35 13.13 21.32
N PHE A 16 7.33 13.98 21.14
CA PHE A 16 5.91 13.61 21.22
C PHE A 16 5.15 13.65 19.88
N VAL A 17 5.88 13.66 18.75
CA VAL A 17 5.35 13.04 17.52
C VAL A 17 5.67 11.55 17.63
N GLY A 18 5.17 10.87 18.66
CA GLY A 18 3.77 10.50 18.66
C GLY A 18 3.68 9.31 17.72
N CYS A 19 4.08 8.15 18.26
CA CYS A 19 3.87 6.83 17.71
C CYS A 19 2.41 6.74 17.25
N THR A 20 2.16 7.06 15.97
CA THR A 20 0.83 6.93 15.39
C THR A 20 0.55 5.45 15.43
N LYS A 21 -0.33 5.02 16.33
CA LYS A 21 -1.08 3.77 16.18
C LYS A 21 -1.70 3.83 14.78
N GLU A 22 -1.02 3.24 13.81
CA GLU A 22 -1.53 3.00 12.48
C GLU A 22 -2.53 1.84 12.53
N ASP A 23 -3.59 2.02 13.31
CA ASP A 23 -4.77 1.15 13.27
C ASP A 23 -5.91 1.99 12.69
N VAL A 24 -5.71 2.55 11.50
CA VAL A 24 -6.86 2.90 10.67
C VAL A 24 -7.27 1.60 10.00
N ASP A 25 -8.12 0.86 10.71
CA ASP A 25 -8.83 -0.29 10.20
C ASP A 25 -9.47 0.08 8.86
N VAL A 26 -8.90 -0.43 7.78
CA VAL A 26 -9.46 -0.35 6.42
C VAL A 26 -10.61 -1.31 6.38
N ASP A 27 -11.75 -0.90 6.95
CA ASP A 27 -12.89 -1.76 7.23
C ASP A 27 -12.54 -2.85 8.28
N GLY A 28 -13.45 -3.20 9.17
CA GLY A 28 -13.18 -4.16 10.27
C GLY A 28 -12.69 -5.54 9.82
N ASP A 29 -12.78 -5.82 8.52
CA ASP A 29 -12.46 -7.07 7.84
C ASP A 29 -10.99 -7.25 7.47
N TYR A 30 -10.21 -6.17 7.39
CA TYR A 30 -8.82 -6.21 6.98
C TYR A 30 -7.89 -5.75 8.10
N LYS A 31 -6.72 -6.40 8.22
CA LYS A 31 -5.65 -5.96 9.12
C LYS A 31 -4.45 -5.50 8.32
N TYR A 32 -3.86 -4.42 8.78
CA TYR A 32 -2.55 -3.97 8.31
C TYR A 32 -1.51 -5.05 8.59
N VAL A 33 -0.65 -5.30 7.61
CA VAL A 33 0.46 -6.26 7.72
C VAL A 33 1.79 -5.55 7.72
N LYS A 34 2.03 -4.76 6.68
CA LYS A 34 3.30 -4.06 6.46
C LYS A 34 3.15 -2.95 5.44
N THR A 35 4.13 -2.05 5.46
CA THR A 35 4.42 -1.13 4.37
C THR A 35 5.59 -1.72 3.58
N ASP A 36 5.47 -1.75 2.25
CA ASP A 36 6.50 -2.31 1.38
C ASP A 36 6.68 -1.47 0.12
N THR A 37 7.83 -1.65 -0.52
CA THR A 37 8.13 -1.05 -1.83
C THR A 37 7.88 -2.11 -2.90
N ILE A 38 7.06 -1.77 -3.89
CA ILE A 38 6.74 -2.66 -5.02
C ILE A 38 6.98 -1.96 -6.34
N SER A 39 7.34 -2.73 -7.36
CA SER A 39 7.34 -2.26 -8.75
C SER A 39 5.97 -2.54 -9.37
N VAL A 40 5.39 -1.57 -10.07
CA VAL A 40 4.22 -1.75 -10.93
C VAL A 40 4.71 -1.69 -12.37
N LEU A 41 4.43 -2.73 -13.14
CA LEU A 41 4.86 -2.80 -14.54
C LEU A 41 4.00 -1.91 -15.44
N SER A 42 4.52 -1.67 -16.64
CA SER A 42 3.93 -0.78 -17.65
C SER A 42 2.63 -1.25 -18.27
N HIS A 43 2.15 -2.45 -17.91
CA HIS A 43 0.91 -2.99 -18.46
C HIS A 43 0.03 -3.65 -17.41
N LYS A 44 -1.26 -3.73 -17.73
CA LYS A 44 -2.24 -4.52 -16.96
C LYS A 44 -2.47 -5.91 -17.56
N GLU A 45 -2.68 -6.89 -16.69
CA GLU A 45 -2.97 -8.28 -17.06
C GLU A 45 -4.35 -8.74 -16.54
N ASP A 46 -4.84 -9.85 -17.07
CA ASP A 46 -6.09 -10.45 -16.61
C ASP A 46 -5.98 -10.82 -15.12
N TYR A 47 -6.89 -10.29 -14.31
CA TYR A 47 -6.97 -10.64 -12.90
C TYR A 47 -7.96 -11.78 -12.68
N PHE A 48 -7.58 -12.76 -11.87
CA PHE A 48 -8.44 -13.85 -11.44
C PHE A 48 -8.66 -13.73 -9.93
N TYR A 49 -9.91 -13.86 -9.49
CA TYR A 49 -10.21 -13.83 -8.06
C TYR A 49 -9.49 -15.00 -7.38
N PRO A 50 -8.65 -14.74 -6.36
CA PRO A 50 -7.84 -15.79 -5.77
C PRO A 50 -8.69 -16.94 -5.24
N GLY A 51 -8.18 -18.17 -5.37
CA GLY A 51 -8.92 -19.38 -5.02
C GLY A 51 -10.04 -19.75 -6.00
N THR A 52 -10.19 -19.02 -7.12
CA THR A 52 -11.21 -19.28 -8.13
C THR A 52 -10.63 -19.26 -9.54
N SER A 53 -11.37 -19.84 -10.50
CA SER A 53 -11.10 -19.69 -11.94
C SER A 53 -11.84 -18.51 -12.57
N ILE A 54 -12.46 -17.64 -11.74
CA ILE A 54 -13.28 -16.53 -12.21
C ILE A 54 -12.35 -15.38 -12.60
N ARG A 55 -12.39 -15.03 -13.89
CA ARG A 55 -11.70 -13.85 -14.42
C ARG A 55 -12.51 -12.58 -14.14
N SER A 56 -11.85 -11.54 -13.64
CA SER A 56 -12.42 -10.20 -13.53
C SER A 56 -12.65 -9.58 -14.91
N LYS A 57 -13.69 -8.76 -15.04
CA LYS A 57 -13.93 -7.95 -16.24
C LYS A 57 -12.84 -6.90 -16.46
N ASN A 58 -12.26 -6.40 -15.36
CA ASN A 58 -11.21 -5.40 -15.38
C ASN A 58 -9.85 -6.08 -15.20
N LYS A 59 -8.87 -5.63 -15.98
CA LYS A 59 -7.46 -6.02 -15.82
C LYS A 59 -6.88 -5.41 -14.54
N GLY A 60 -5.96 -6.13 -13.92
CA GLY A 60 -5.25 -5.71 -12.72
C GLY A 60 -3.85 -5.19 -13.01
N TYR A 61 -3.29 -4.48 -12.03
CA TYR A 61 -1.90 -4.05 -12.02
C TYR A 61 -0.98 -5.25 -11.89
N VAL A 62 0.03 -5.32 -12.75
CA VAL A 62 1.10 -6.30 -12.59
C VAL A 62 2.13 -5.72 -11.64
N ILE A 63 2.33 -6.38 -10.51
CA ILE A 63 3.29 -5.94 -9.49
C ILE A 63 4.40 -6.95 -9.30
N VAL A 64 5.58 -6.47 -8.95
CA VAL A 64 6.73 -7.27 -8.54
C VAL A 64 7.14 -6.83 -7.14
N ASP A 65 7.14 -7.78 -6.21
CA ASP A 65 7.59 -7.53 -4.84
C ASP A 65 9.13 -7.56 -4.72
N LYS A 66 9.62 -7.24 -3.52
CA LYS A 66 11.05 -7.26 -3.21
C LYS A 66 11.72 -8.64 -3.40
N ASP A 67 10.94 -9.72 -3.35
CA ASP A 67 11.40 -11.10 -3.51
C ASP A 67 11.32 -11.53 -5.00
N MET A 68 11.17 -10.55 -5.92
CA MET A 68 11.04 -10.73 -7.36
C MET A 68 9.81 -11.55 -7.77
N ARG A 69 8.81 -11.65 -6.91
CA ARG A 69 7.59 -12.39 -7.21
C ARG A 69 6.61 -11.49 -7.94
N LYS A 70 6.22 -11.94 -9.13
CA LYS A 70 5.19 -11.29 -9.93
C LYS A 70 3.80 -11.72 -9.46
N SER A 71 2.90 -10.76 -9.31
CA SER A 71 1.47 -11.01 -9.08
C SER A 71 0.61 -9.98 -9.80
N VAL A 72 -0.67 -10.30 -10.01
CA VAL A 72 -1.65 -9.37 -10.57
C VAL A 72 -2.60 -8.97 -9.45
N VAL A 73 -2.71 -7.67 -9.20
CA VAL A 73 -3.62 -7.12 -8.17
C VAL A 73 -4.72 -6.33 -8.85
N SER A 74 -5.97 -6.56 -8.46
CA SER A 74 -7.12 -5.92 -9.10
C SER A 74 -7.10 -4.40 -8.98
N HIS A 75 -6.62 -3.89 -7.84
CA HIS A 75 -6.66 -2.46 -7.52
C HIS A 75 -5.60 -2.10 -6.48
N ILE A 76 -5.10 -0.85 -6.57
CA ILE A 76 -4.24 -0.21 -5.56
C ILE A 76 -4.92 1.12 -5.21
N ASP A 77 -5.47 1.21 -4.01
CA ASP A 77 -6.23 2.39 -3.56
C ASP A 77 -5.36 3.65 -3.61
N GLY A 78 -5.87 4.71 -4.24
CA GLY A 78 -5.17 5.98 -4.46
C GLY A 78 -4.18 6.02 -5.63
N PHE A 79 -3.81 4.88 -6.23
CA PHE A 79 -2.81 4.84 -7.30
C PHE A 79 -3.37 5.20 -8.68
N ASP A 80 -4.65 4.92 -8.94
CA ASP A 80 -5.30 5.13 -10.24
C ASP A 80 -5.17 6.59 -10.74
N SER A 81 -5.05 7.56 -9.83
CA SER A 81 -4.92 8.99 -10.14
C SER A 81 -3.57 9.39 -10.77
N ILE A 82 -2.54 8.58 -10.62
CA ILE A 82 -1.19 8.84 -11.15
C ILE A 82 -0.72 7.77 -12.13
N TYR A 83 -1.52 6.72 -12.32
CA TYR A 83 -1.19 5.63 -13.23
C TYR A 83 -1.44 6.02 -14.68
N GLU A 84 -0.42 5.80 -15.49
CA GLU A 84 -0.46 5.86 -16.94
C GLU A 84 0.13 4.56 -17.50
N GLU A 85 -0.65 3.86 -18.33
CA GLU A 85 -0.20 2.67 -19.05
C GLU A 85 1.02 3.00 -19.91
N GLY A 86 1.98 2.08 -20.01
CA GLY A 86 3.25 2.27 -20.72
C GLY A 86 4.42 2.68 -19.82
N HIS A 87 4.14 3.04 -18.55
CA HIS A 87 5.17 3.46 -17.59
C HIS A 87 5.37 2.46 -16.46
N GLU A 88 6.62 2.30 -16.03
CA GLU A 88 6.93 1.49 -14.85
C GLU A 88 7.04 2.39 -13.62
N TYR A 89 6.51 1.91 -12.49
CA TYR A 89 6.48 2.66 -11.25
C TYR A 89 7.18 1.88 -10.15
N LEU A 90 7.95 2.57 -9.32
CA LEU A 90 8.40 2.08 -8.02
C LEU A 90 7.63 2.86 -6.97
N ILE A 91 6.81 2.20 -6.17
CA ILE A 91 5.90 2.84 -5.23
C ILE A 91 6.00 2.19 -3.84
N ILE A 92 5.69 2.99 -2.81
CA ILE A 92 5.48 2.50 -1.46
C ILE A 92 3.99 2.28 -1.26
N VAL A 93 3.63 1.12 -0.71
CA VAL A 93 2.24 0.73 -0.44
C VAL A 93 2.09 0.18 0.97
N LYS A 94 0.92 0.39 1.57
CA LYS A 94 0.46 -0.37 2.73
C LYS A 94 -0.30 -1.60 2.26
N ILE A 95 0.03 -2.75 2.82
CA ILE A 95 -0.58 -4.04 2.49
C ILE A 95 -1.44 -4.48 3.66
N TYR A 96 -2.68 -4.84 3.35
CA TYR A 96 -3.66 -5.35 4.30
C TYR A 96 -4.10 -6.74 3.86
N ILE A 97 -4.29 -7.65 4.82
CA ILE A 97 -4.83 -8.99 4.55
C ILE A 97 -6.16 -9.17 5.29
N PRO A 98 -7.05 -10.05 4.80
CA PRO A 98 -8.26 -10.40 5.52
C PRO A 98 -7.93 -10.89 6.95
N ARG A 99 -8.73 -10.48 7.93
CA ARG A 99 -8.61 -10.94 9.33
C ARG A 99 -9.12 -12.36 9.51
N TYR A 100 -10.13 -12.74 8.73
CA TYR A 100 -10.81 -14.02 8.76
C TYR A 100 -10.78 -14.67 7.38
N GLU A 101 -11.05 -15.98 7.31
CA GLU A 101 -11.36 -16.62 6.03
C GLU A 101 -12.70 -16.06 5.53
N MET A 102 -12.63 -15.12 4.59
CA MET A 102 -13.78 -14.43 4.07
C MET A 102 -14.13 -14.97 2.68
N PRO A 103 -15.32 -15.56 2.49
CA PRO A 103 -15.73 -16.14 1.22
C PRO A 103 -15.80 -15.10 0.10
N ASP A 104 -16.03 -13.83 0.41
CA ASP A 104 -16.24 -12.78 -0.59
C ASP A 104 -15.00 -11.90 -0.84
N PHE A 105 -13.98 -12.00 0.04
CA PHE A 105 -12.79 -11.16 0.01
C PHE A 105 -11.54 -11.97 -0.28
N TYR A 106 -11.27 -12.12 -1.56
CA TYR A 106 -10.31 -13.11 -2.03
C TYR A 106 -8.83 -12.71 -1.95
N GLY A 107 -8.44 -11.50 -1.56
CA GLY A 107 -7.01 -11.13 -1.63
C GLY A 107 -6.58 -9.97 -0.77
N SER A 108 -5.26 -9.77 -0.72
CA SER A 108 -4.63 -8.63 -0.08
C SER A 108 -5.09 -7.32 -0.72
N ARG A 109 -5.32 -6.30 0.11
CA ARG A 109 -5.57 -4.93 -0.33
C ARG A 109 -4.28 -4.12 -0.29
N TYR A 110 -4.10 -3.29 -1.30
CA TYR A 110 -2.94 -2.41 -1.44
C TYR A 110 -3.42 -0.97 -1.41
N LYS A 111 -2.78 -0.15 -0.59
CA LYS A 111 -3.03 1.29 -0.52
C LYS A 111 -1.77 2.05 -0.84
N PHE A 112 -1.83 2.90 -1.86
CA PHE A 112 -0.74 3.76 -2.28
C PHE A 112 -0.36 4.73 -1.16
N VAL A 113 0.95 4.88 -0.93
CA VAL A 113 1.53 5.83 0.03
C VAL A 113 2.31 6.90 -0.70
N SER A 114 3.28 6.50 -1.53
CA SER A 114 4.14 7.45 -2.22
C SER A 114 4.77 6.86 -3.48
N LEU A 115 5.05 7.74 -4.45
CA LEU A 115 5.82 7.43 -5.64
C LEU A 115 7.32 7.61 -5.34
N ILE A 116 8.13 6.60 -5.64
CA ILE A 116 9.60 6.69 -5.60
C ILE A 116 10.14 7.07 -6.98
N SER A 117 9.68 6.38 -8.04
CA SER A 117 10.09 6.68 -9.41
C SER A 117 9.03 6.26 -10.43
N LYS A 118 8.97 6.99 -11.54
CA LYS A 118 8.26 6.63 -12.77
C LYS A 118 9.28 6.57 -13.91
N LYS A 119 9.23 5.53 -14.73
CA LYS A 119 10.09 5.33 -15.91
C LYS A 119 9.23 5.22 -17.16
#